data_AF-A0A1T1CYZ7-F1
#
_entry.id   AF-A0A1T1CYZ7-F1
#
_cell.length_a   1.000
_cell.length_b   1.000
_cell.length_c   1.000
_cell.angle_alpha   90.00
_cell.angle_beta   90.00
_cell.angle_gamma   90.00
#
_symmetry.space_group_name_H-M   'P 1'
#
loop_
_entity.id
_entity.type
_entity.pdbx_description
1 polymer ?
#
loop_
_entity_poly.entity_id
_entity_poly.type
_entity_poly.pdbx_seq_one_letter_code
_entity_poly.pdbx_strand_id
1 'polypeptide(L)'
;DGSSEHQQFATRLAYGFPAFGDRLTVTPSLGLALSPYSSSTSLRWALTPYTGTGQVDEPWTISLEGQRQEDRTATALVDYSFKLRFSLQL
;
A
#
# COMPACT_ATOMS: atom_id res chain seq x y z
N ASP A 1 34.70 -2.81 4.54
CA ASP A 1 33.44 -2.63 3.81
C ASP A 1 32.24 -2.77 4.73
N GLY A 2 31.88 -1.67 5.40
CA GLY A 2 30.75 -1.64 6.33
C GLY A 2 29.47 -1.27 5.57
N SER A 3 28.69 -2.27 5.19
CA SER A 3 27.32 -2.07 4.73
C SER A 3 26.53 -1.46 5.89
N SER A 4 26.32 -0.15 5.85
CA SER A 4 25.40 0.53 6.74
C SER A 4 24.01 0.09 6.33
N GLU A 5 23.49 -1.00 6.92
CA GLU A 5 22.08 -1.32 6.84
C GLU A 5 21.31 -0.14 7.43
N HIS A 6 20.75 0.69 6.56
CA HIS A 6 20.00 1.86 6.99
C HIS A 6 18.72 1.37 7.64
N GLN A 7 18.68 1.36 8.97
CA GLN A 7 17.55 0.90 9.74
C GLN A 7 16.32 1.75 9.41
N GLN A 8 15.33 1.13 8.79
CA GLN A 8 14.08 1.76 8.39
C GLN A 8 12.93 1.14 9.18
N PHE A 9 12.16 1.98 9.86
CA PHE A 9 10.89 1.58 10.44
C PHE A 9 9.82 1.68 9.36
N ALA A 10 9.07 0.60 9.12
CA ALA A 10 7.95 0.60 8.19
C ALA A 10 6.73 -0.04 8.84
N THR A 11 5.59 0.63 8.75
CA THR A 11 4.30 0.15 9.24
C THR A 11 3.19 0.42 8.23
N ARG A 12 2.18 -0.44 8.23
CA ARG A 12 0.99 -0.29 7.40
C ARG A 12 -0.24 -0.72 8.18
N LEU A 13 -1.21 0.18 8.29
CA LEU A 13 -2.54 -0.11 8.79
C LEU A 13 -3.47 -0.36 7.61
N ALA A 14 -4.27 -1.41 7.64
CA ALA A 14 -5.27 -1.70 6.63
C ALA A 14 -6.53 -2.24 7.29
N TYR A 15 -7.71 -1.88 6.76
CA TYR A 15 -8.98 -2.41 7.22
C TYR A 15 -9.92 -2.61 6.04
N GLY A 16 -10.35 -3.84 5.81
CA GLY A 16 -11.25 -4.20 4.71
C GLY A 16 -12.70 -4.16 5.15
N PHE A 17 -13.58 -3.66 4.29
CA PHE A 17 -15.02 -3.68 4.50
C PHE A 17 -15.79 -4.04 3.22
N PRO A 18 -16.95 -4.70 3.32
CA PRO A 18 -17.80 -4.97 2.17
C PRO A 18 -18.33 -3.69 1.54
N ALA A 19 -18.43 -3.69 0.22
CA ALA A 19 -18.95 -2.59 -0.57
C ALA A 19 -19.66 -3.10 -1.83
N PHE A 20 -20.38 -2.20 -2.50
CA PHE A 20 -21.09 -2.48 -3.76
C PHE A 20 -22.07 -3.65 -3.65
N GLY A 21 -22.88 -3.65 -2.58
CA GLY A 21 -23.87 -4.70 -2.30
C GLY A 21 -23.21 -6.05 -2.00
N ASP A 22 -22.19 -6.04 -1.16
CA ASP A 22 -21.42 -7.23 -0.73
C ASP A 22 -20.83 -8.03 -1.90
N ARG A 23 -20.46 -7.34 -2.99
CA ARG A 23 -19.77 -7.95 -4.12
C ARG A 23 -18.26 -7.81 -4.03
N LEU A 24 -17.79 -6.73 -3.42
CA LEU A 24 -16.37 -6.42 -3.30
C LEU A 24 -16.01 -6.07 -1.86
N THR A 25 -14.76 -6.35 -1.49
CA THR A 25 -14.12 -5.79 -0.31
C THR A 25 -13.29 -4.59 -0.72
N VAL A 26 -13.55 -3.43 -0.12
CA VAL A 26 -12.69 -2.25 -0.25
C VAL A 26 -11.77 -2.22 0.96
N THR A 27 -10.46 -2.20 0.71
CA THR A 27 -9.43 -2.17 1.76
C THR A 27 -8.58 -0.91 1.60
N PRO A 28 -8.94 0.21 2.26
CA PRO A 28 -8.01 1.31 2.46
C PRO A 28 -6.85 0.87 3.36
N SER A 29 -5.69 1.48 3.12
CA SER A 29 -4.49 1.27 3.91
C SER A 29 -3.62 2.52 3.94
N LEU A 30 -3.06 2.81 5.10
CA LEU A 30 -2.12 3.89 5.34
C LEU A 30 -0.76 3.28 5.68
N GLY A 31 0.26 3.61 4.90
CA GLY A 31 1.65 3.22 5.11
C GLY A 31 2.48 4.39 5.64
N LEU A 32 3.35 4.11 6.60
CA LEU A 32 4.36 5.04 7.10
C LEU A 32 5.72 4.33 7.13
N ALA A 33 6.72 4.96 6.56
CA ALA A 33 8.09 4.49 6.54
C ALA A 33 9.03 5.63 6.98
N LEU A 34 9.88 5.38 7.96
CA LEU A 34 10.77 6.37 8.56
C LEU A 34 12.20 5.83 8.61
N SER A 35 13.15 6.66 8.19
CA SER A 35 14.58 6.44 8.40
C SER A 35 15.23 7.77 8.85
N PRO A 36 16.51 7.77 9.26
CA PRO A 36 17.18 9.00 9.68
C PRO A 36 17.18 10.10 8.60
N TYR A 37 17.18 9.71 7.33
CA TYR A 37 17.34 10.63 6.20
C TYR A 37 16.11 10.76 5.32
N SER A 38 15.10 9.90 5.49
CA SER A 38 13.91 9.90 4.64
C SER A 38 12.64 9.60 5.43
N SER A 39 11.52 10.07 4.92
CA SER A 39 10.20 9.64 5.36
C SER A 39 9.31 9.37 4.16
N SER A 40 8.45 8.36 4.26
CA SER A 40 7.49 8.02 3.22
C SER A 40 6.13 7.79 3.85
N THR A 41 5.10 8.36 3.24
CA THR A 41 3.70 8.12 3.56
C THR A 41 3.03 7.57 2.32
N SER A 42 2.28 6.47 2.44
CA SER A 42 1.50 5.94 1.33
C SER A 42 0.04 5.75 1.72
N LEU A 43 -0.84 5.95 0.75
CA LEU A 43 -2.26 5.70 0.86
C LEU A 43 -2.64 4.76 -0.28
N ARG A 44 -3.17 3.59 0.08
CA ARG A 44 -3.52 2.56 -0.88
C ARG A 44 -4.94 2.07 -0.67
N TRP A 45 -5.68 1.89 -1.75
CA TRP A 45 -6.96 1.20 -1.78
C TRP A 45 -6.82 -0.08 -2.58
N ALA A 46 -7.32 -1.18 -2.05
CA ALA A 46 -7.45 -2.44 -2.77
C ALA A 46 -8.92 -2.84 -2.90
N LEU A 47 -9.27 -3.37 -4.06
CA LEU A 47 -10.55 -3.99 -4.38
C LEU A 47 -10.30 -5.47 -4.62
N THR A 48 -11.02 -6.30 -3.90
CA THR A 48 -11.06 -7.75 -4.11
C THR A 48 -12.51 -8.22 -4.13
N PRO A 49 -12.82 -9.38 -4.72
CA PRO A 49 -14.11 -10.03 -4.50
C PRO A 49 -14.45 -10.15 -3.01
N TYR A 50 -15.71 -9.90 -2.66
CA TYR A 50 -16.19 -10.17 -1.30
C TYR A 50 -16.48 -11.66 -1.16
N THR A 51 -15.89 -12.28 -0.16
CA THR A 51 -16.02 -13.71 0.08
C THR A 51 -17.16 -14.04 1.04
N GLY A 52 -17.61 -13.10 1.87
CA GLY A 52 -18.62 -13.37 2.91
C GLY A 52 -18.22 -14.58 3.76
N THR A 53 -19.01 -15.66 3.70
CA THR A 53 -18.72 -16.97 4.34
C THR A 53 -18.26 -18.05 3.36
N GLY A 54 -18.10 -17.74 2.08
CA GLY A 54 -17.72 -18.68 1.01
C GLY A 54 -16.33 -18.42 0.44
N GLN A 55 -15.87 -19.31 -0.44
CA GLN A 55 -14.63 -19.14 -1.19
C GLN A 55 -14.93 -18.56 -2.58
N VAL A 56 -14.08 -17.66 -3.06
CA VAL A 56 -14.13 -17.15 -4.44
C VAL A 56 -13.22 -18.02 -5.29
N ASP A 57 -13.75 -18.61 -6.35
CA ASP A 57 -13.03 -19.56 -7.22
C ASP A 57 -11.87 -18.91 -7.98
N GLU A 58 -11.92 -17.61 -8.24
CA GLU A 58 -10.87 -16.88 -8.96
C GLU A 58 -10.61 -15.51 -8.32
N PRO A 59 -9.82 -15.47 -7.23
CA PRO A 59 -9.57 -14.25 -6.51
C PRO A 59 -8.70 -13.30 -7.35
N TRP A 60 -9.14 -12.06 -7.49
CA TRP A 60 -8.39 -10.99 -8.14
C TRP A 60 -8.22 -9.80 -7.20
N THR A 61 -7.23 -8.97 -7.47
CA THR A 61 -7.04 -7.70 -6.77
C THR A 61 -6.75 -6.58 -7.76
N ILE A 62 -7.48 -5.47 -7.61
CA ILE A 62 -7.13 -4.18 -8.21
C ILE A 62 -6.69 -3.28 -7.08
N SER A 63 -5.54 -2.63 -7.19
CA SER A 63 -5.10 -1.70 -6.15
C SER A 63 -4.49 -0.43 -6.70
N LEU A 64 -4.75 0.64 -5.98
CA LEU A 64 -4.30 1.98 -6.26
C LEU A 64 -3.49 2.48 -5.08
N GLU A 65 -2.26 2.92 -5.30
CA GLU A 65 -1.38 3.46 -4.26
C GLU A 65 -0.81 4.80 -4.68
N GLY A 66 -1.06 5.83 -3.87
CA GLY A 66 -0.31 7.08 -3.89
C GLY A 66 0.75 7.04 -2.80
N GLN A 67 1.95 7.51 -3.11
CA GLN A 67 3.04 7.62 -2.14
C GLN A 67 3.69 8.99 -2.25
N ARG A 68 3.96 9.59 -1.09
CA ARG A 68 4.80 10.77 -0.92
C ARG A 68 6.06 10.34 -0.17
N GLN A 69 7.22 10.61 -0.73
CA GLN A 69 8.52 10.41 -0.09
C GLN A 69 9.22 11.75 0.05
N GLU A 70 9.89 11.97 1.18
CA GLU A 70 10.65 13.18 1.49
C GLU A 70 12.03 12.78 1.97
N ASP A 71 13.05 13.25 1.25
CA ASP A 71 14.45 13.01 1.55
C ASP A 71 15.08 14.28 2.13
N ARG A 72 15.61 14.19 3.36
CA ARG A 72 16.13 15.32 4.13
C ARG A 72 17.52 15.78 3.70
N THR A 73 18.20 15.02 2.84
CA THR A 73 19.58 15.26 2.40
C THR A 73 19.68 15.73 0.95
N ALA A 74 18.58 15.68 0.18
CA ALA A 74 18.55 16.01 -1.25
C ALA A 74 18.01 17.43 -1.51
N THR A 75 18.42 18.02 -2.64
CA THR A 75 17.97 19.34 -3.10
C THR A 75 16.51 19.34 -3.59
N ALA A 76 15.95 18.16 -3.89
CA ALA A 76 14.53 17.95 -4.15
C ALA A 76 13.88 17.40 -2.88
N LEU A 77 13.04 18.21 -2.24
CA LEU A 77 12.51 17.92 -0.91
C LEU A 77 11.46 16.81 -0.89
N VAL A 78 10.72 16.57 -1.98
CA VAL A 78 9.57 15.64 -1.97
C VAL A 78 9.33 15.01 -3.34
N ASP A 79 9.26 13.68 -3.36
CA ASP A 79 8.84 12.86 -4.49
C ASP A 79 7.40 12.35 -4.31
N TYR A 80 6.65 12.35 -5.40
CA TYR A 80 5.30 11.78 -5.46
C TYR A 80 5.27 10.67 -6.50
N SER A 81 4.65 9.54 -6.14
CA SER A 81 4.43 8.45 -7.07
C SER A 81 3.03 7.89 -6.95
N PHE A 82 2.56 7.32 -8.06
CA PHE A 82 1.25 6.71 -8.15
C PHE A 82 1.36 5.38 -8.88
N LYS A 83 0.74 4.34 -8.33
CA LYS A 83 0.83 2.97 -8.83
C LYS A 83 -0.55 2.35 -8.89
N LEU A 84 -0.96 1.94 -10.08
CA LEU A 84 -2.13 1.09 -10.31
C LEU A 84 -1.64 -0.33 -10.60
N ARG A 85 -2.20 -1.32 -9.90
CA ARG A 85 -1.81 -2.73 -10.02
C ARG A 85 -3.03 -3.61 -10.20
N PHE A 86 -2.87 -4.62 -11.06
CA PHE A 86 -3.84 -5.69 -11.29
C PHE A 86 -3.13 -7.02 -11.02
N SER A 87 -3.75 -7.91 -10.26
CA SER A 87 -3.22 -9.25 -9.99
C SER A 87 -4.33 -10.29 -9.96
N LEU A 88 -4.07 -11.42 -10.60
CA LEU A 88 -4.85 -12.65 -10.48
C LEU A 88 -4.13 -13.53 -9.44
N GLN A 89 -4.88 -14.06 -8.47
CA GLN A 89 -4.37 -15.07 -7.54
C GLN A 89 -4.79 -16.44 -8.11
N LEU A 90 -3.92 -16.96 -8.98
CA LEU A 90 -4.00 -18.31 -9.56
C LEU A 90 -3.56 -19.37 -8.54
#